data_AF-A0A8X8G701-F1
#
_entry.id   AF-A0A8X8G701-F1
#
_cell.length_a   1.000
_cell.length_b   1.000
_cell.length_c   1.000
_cell.angle_alpha   90.00
_cell.angle_beta   90.00
_cell.angle_gamma   90.00
#
_symmetry.space_group_name_H-M   'P 1'
#
loop_
_entity.id
_entity.type
_entity.pdbx_description
1 polymer ?
#
loop_
_entity_poly.entity_id
_entity_poly.type
_entity_poly.pdbx_seq_one_letter_code
_entity_poly.pdbx_strand_id
1 'polypeptide(L)' 'WKDIKEHIHDLMDHKQVLPVWVIDEAQNLPPEFFRDFPAFLNFAFDSRSMLTVWLAGHPHLAQTLDRVPYAALASR' A
#
# COMPACT_ATOMS: atom_id res chain seq x y z
N TRP A 1 5.56 0.10 -12.07
CA TRP A 1 5.38 1.10 -10.99
C TRP A 1 5.20 2.54 -11.49
N LYS A 2 5.87 3.00 -12.57
CA LYS A 2 5.76 4.38 -13.06
C LYS A 2 4.32 4.79 -13.43
N ASP A 3 3.66 4.03 -14.31
CA ASP A 3 2.33 4.36 -14.82
C ASP A 3 1.27 4.42 -13.70
N ILE A 4 1.38 3.51 -12.74
CA ILE A 4 0.57 3.50 -11.52
C ILE A 4 0.70 4.82 -10.75
N LYS A 5 1.94 5.32 -10.58
CA LYS A 5 2.19 6.56 -9.83
C LYS A 5 1.62 7.75 -10.58
N GLU A 6 1.84 7.82 -11.89
CA GLU A 6 1.28 8.87 -12.75
C GLU A 6 -0.26 8.88 -12.67
N HIS A 7 -0.89 7.71 -12.65
CA HIS A 7 -2.34 7.61 -12.50
C HIS A 7 -2.84 8.10 -11.13
N ILE A 8 -2.16 7.73 -10.03
CA ILE A 8 -2.51 8.20 -8.68
C ILE A 8 -2.37 9.73 -8.59
N HIS A 9 -1.31 10.29 -9.18
CA HIS A 9 -1.14 11.74 -9.28
C HIS A 9 -2.27 12.40 -10.05
N ASP A 10 -2.67 11.87 -11.21
CA ASP A 10 -3.79 12.43 -11.98
C ASP A 10 -5.11 12.39 -11.19
N LEU A 11 -5.39 11.28 -10.50
CA LEU A 11 -6.58 11.15 -9.65
C LEU A 11 -6.60 12.22 -8.54
N MET A 12 -5.46 12.45 -7.88
CA MET A 12 -5.42 13.39 -6.76
C MET A 12 -5.33 14.85 -7.21
N ASP A 13 -4.37 15.18 -8.07
CA ASP A 13 -4.02 16.55 -8.42
C ASP A 13 -5.02 17.18 -9.40
N HIS A 14 -5.62 16.40 -10.30
CA HIS A 14 -6.57 16.92 -11.30
C HIS A 14 -8.03 16.59 -10.99
N LYS A 15 -8.29 15.45 -10.34
CA LYS A 15 -9.66 14.97 -10.10
C LYS A 15 -10.09 15.05 -8.64
N GLN A 16 -9.18 15.38 -7.72
CA GLN A 16 -9.44 15.46 -6.28
C GLN A 16 -10.04 14.17 -5.71
N VAL A 17 -9.65 13.02 -6.27
CA VAL A 17 -10.07 11.69 -5.81
C VAL A 17 -8.93 11.07 -5.02
N LEU A 18 -9.22 10.62 -3.79
CA LEU A 18 -8.32 9.79 -3.01
C LEU A 18 -8.56 8.31 -3.38
N PRO A 19 -7.65 7.65 -4.12
CA PRO A 19 -7.80 6.24 -4.44
C PRO A 19 -7.72 5.36 -3.19
N VAL A 20 -8.54 4.31 -3.18
CA VAL A 20 -8.44 3.19 -2.24
C VAL A 20 -8.08 1.95 -3.04
N TRP A 21 -6.97 1.32 -2.69
CA TRP A 21 -6.54 0.07 -3.29
C TRP A 21 -6.87 -1.08 -2.37
N VAL A 22 -7.71 -1.99 -2.83
CA VAL A 22 -8.02 -3.22 -2.10
C VAL A 22 -7.25 -4.36 -2.76
N ILE A 23 -6.35 -4.96 -2.00
CA ILE A 23 -5.66 -6.17 -2.39
C ILE A 23 -6.39 -7.32 -1.72
N ASP A 24 -7.21 -8.00 -2.49
CA ASP A 24 -7.91 -9.19 -2.04
C ASP A 24 -6.97 -10.40 -1.99
N GLU A 25 -7.28 -11.36 -1.12
CA GLU A 25 -6.50 -12.57 -0.92
C GLU A 25 -5.01 -12.31 -0.61
N ALA A 26 -4.73 -11.22 0.12
CA ALA A 26 -3.37 -10.73 0.34
C ALA A 26 -2.47 -11.73 1.08
N GLN A 27 -3.01 -12.70 1.82
CA GLN A 27 -2.19 -13.78 2.40
C GLN A 27 -1.48 -14.66 1.35
N ASN A 28 -1.91 -14.63 0.09
CA ASN A 28 -1.26 -15.34 -1.00
C ASN A 28 -0.06 -14.59 -1.58
N LEU A 29 0.16 -13.33 -1.16
CA LEU A 29 1.32 -12.56 -1.59
C LEU A 29 2.60 -13.04 -0.88
N PRO A 30 3.75 -13.00 -1.57
CA PRO A 30 5.00 -13.43 -0.98
C PRO A 30 5.44 -12.44 0.12
N PRO A 31 6.12 -12.90 1.18
CA PRO A 31 6.64 -12.06 2.27
C PRO A 31 7.43 -10.82 1.80
N GLU A 32 8.23 -10.98 0.76
CA GLU A 32 9.04 -9.93 0.11
C GLU A 32 8.20 -8.79 -0.46
N PHE A 33 6.96 -9.05 -0.90
CA PHE A 33 6.05 -7.98 -1.31
C PHE A 33 5.83 -7.00 -0.16
N PHE A 34 5.50 -7.50 1.04
CA PHE A 34 5.22 -6.68 2.21
C PHE A 34 6.43 -5.92 2.72
N ARG A 35 7.64 -6.45 2.47
CA ARG A 35 8.90 -5.81 2.83
C ARG A 35 9.23 -4.64 1.90
N ASP A 36 8.98 -4.81 0.61
CA ASP A 36 9.36 -3.81 -0.40
C ASP A 36 8.25 -2.77 -0.64
N PHE A 37 7.00 -3.11 -0.33
CA PHE A 37 5.84 -2.24 -0.55
C PHE A 37 5.91 -0.89 0.19
N PRO A 38 6.38 -0.78 1.45
CA PRO A 38 6.57 0.51 2.10
C PRO A 38 7.49 1.47 1.34
N ALA A 39 8.54 0.95 0.68
CA ALA A 39 9.43 1.77 -0.13
C ALA A 39 8.72 2.35 -1.37
N PHE A 40 7.79 1.59 -1.96
CA PHE A 40 6.92 2.10 -3.02
C PHE A 40 6.02 3.23 -2.54
N LEU A 41 5.41 3.07 -1.35
CA LEU A 41 4.53 4.08 -0.74
C LEU A 41 5.29 5.35 -0.37
N ASN A 42 6.42 5.24 0.33
CA ASN A 42 7.21 6.40 0.76
C ASN A 42 7.71 7.21 -0.43
N PHE A 43 8.39 6.58 -1.39
CA PHE A 43 8.95 7.28 -2.55
C PHE A 43 7.91 8.07 -3.35
N ALA A 44 6.66 7.60 -3.40
CA ALA A 44 5.61 8.28 -4.16
C ALA A 44 4.88 9.36 -3.34
N PHE A 45 4.85 9.27 -2.01
CA PHE A 45 3.85 9.95 -1.18
C PHE A 45 4.43 10.75 0.00
N ASP A 46 5.73 11.04 -0.01
CA ASP A 46 6.53 11.61 1.10
C ASP A 46 5.99 12.90 1.77
N SER A 47 4.93 13.55 1.26
CA SER A 47 4.31 14.72 1.90
C SER A 47 2.78 14.73 1.96
N ARG A 48 2.07 13.86 1.23
CA ARG A 48 0.60 13.84 1.17
C ARG A 48 0.08 12.41 1.18
N SER A 49 -0.99 12.15 1.92
CA SER A 49 -1.70 10.86 1.85
C SER A 49 -2.43 10.76 0.50
N MET A 50 -1.74 10.24 -0.53
CA MET A 50 -2.27 10.18 -1.89
C MET A 50 -3.00 8.86 -2.22
N LEU A 51 -2.90 7.87 -1.32
CA LEU A 51 -3.45 6.53 -1.51
C LEU A 51 -3.77 5.92 -0.14
N THR A 52 -4.83 5.14 -0.07
CA THR A 52 -5.09 4.21 1.04
C THR A 52 -5.03 2.78 0.52
N VAL A 53 -4.35 1.88 1.23
CA VAL A 53 -4.25 0.47 0.83
C VAL A 53 -4.90 -0.42 1.88
N TRP A 54 -5.81 -1.28 1.46
CA TRP A 54 -6.43 -2.31 2.27
C TRP A 54 -5.92 -3.68 1.84
N LEU A 55 -5.29 -4.38 2.78
CA LEU A 55 -4.88 -5.77 2.60
C LEU A 55 -5.99 -6.66 3.16
N ALA A 56 -6.85 -7.17 2.29
CA ALA A 56 -7.94 -8.06 2.66
C ALA A 56 -7.47 -9.52 2.59
N GLY A 57 -7.80 -10.31 3.61
CA GLY A 57 -7.37 -11.69 3.67
C GLY A 57 -7.75 -12.39 4.97
N HIS A 58 -7.25 -13.61 5.13
CA HIS A 58 -7.49 -14.42 6.33
C HIS A 58 -6.80 -13.85 7.59
N PRO A 59 -7.26 -14.20 8.82
CA PRO A 59 -6.66 -13.72 10.06
C PRO A 59 -5.15 -13.98 10.21
N HIS A 60 -4.60 -15.00 9.55
CA HIS A 60 -3.17 -15.25 9.55
C HIS A 60 -2.35 -14.15 8.86
N LEU A 61 -2.95 -13.39 7.93
CA LEU A 61 -2.33 -12.22 7.33
C LEU A 61 -2.00 -11.17 8.40
N ALA A 62 -2.95 -10.88 9.30
CA ALA A 62 -2.73 -9.92 10.40
C ALA A 62 -1.55 -10.35 11.29
N GLN A 63 -1.50 -11.64 11.66
CA GLN A 63 -0.37 -12.20 12.43
C GLN A 63 0.97 -12.10 11.69
N THR A 64 0.95 -12.15 10.35
CA THR A 64 2.15 -11.97 9.54
C THR A 64 2.57 -10.51 9.56
N LEU A 65 1.64 -9.58 9.34
CA LEU A 65 1.88 -8.14 9.27
C LEU A 65 2.25 -7.50 10.63
N ASP A 66 1.85 -8.10 11.74
CA ASP A 66 2.22 -7.67 13.10
C ASP A 66 3.72 -7.87 13.43
N ARG A 67 4.46 -8.59 12.57
CA ARG A 67 5.89 -8.84 12.78
C ARG A 67 6.70 -7.58 12.49
N VAL A 68 7.76 -7.37 13.27
CA VAL A 68 8.70 -6.22 13.15
C VAL A 68 9.13 -5.89 11.72
N PRO A 69 9.44 -6.86 10.83
CA PRO A 69 9.84 -6.54 9.45
C PRO A 69 8.79 -5.81 8.61
N TYR A 70 7.52 -5.84 9.02
CA TYR A 70 6.40 -5.24 8.29
C TYR A 70 5.77 -4.06 9.03
N ALA A 71 6.36 -3.61 10.14
CA ALA A 71 5.82 -2.50 10.94
C ALA A 71 5.63 -1.21 10.12
N ALA A 72 6.42 -1.02 9.06
CA ALA A 72 6.27 0.12 8.14
C ALA A 72 4.96 0.09 7.31
N LEU A 73 4.27 -1.05 7.22
CA LEU A 73 2.94 -1.15 6.61
C LEU A 73 1.83 -0.67 7.54
N ALA A 74 2.06 -0.66 8.86
CA ALA A 74 1.09 -0.15 9.82
C ALA A 74 1.04 1.40 9.83
N SER A 75 2.03 2.06 9.21
CA SER A 75 1.99 3.51 9.01
C SER A 75 1.25 3.84 7.71
N ARG A 76 0.02 4.35 7.86
CA ARG A 76 -0.91 4.89 6.84
C ARG A 76 -1.84 3.87 6.18
#